data_AF-A0A316RMX8-F1
#
_entry.id   AF-A0A316RMX8-F1
#
_cell.length_a   1.000
_cell.length_b   1.000
_cell.length_c   1.000
_cell.angle_alpha   90.00
_cell.angle_beta   90.00
_cell.angle_gamma   90.00
#
_symmetry.space_group_name_H-M   'P 1'
#
loop_
_entity.id
_entity.type
_entity.pdbx_description
1 polymer ?
#
loop_
_entity_poly.entity_id
_entity_poly.type
_entity_poly.pdbx_seq_one_letter_code
_entity_poly.pdbx_strand_id
1 'polypeptide(L)'
;MAKNLEVSFLLDFYGEMLTQKQHDFLVYYYDEDLSLSEIAENEGITRQGVRDAIKRAENQLFEMESRLGLAKKFETLKKGLEEIEQCAEAINVYNLSHTLSREINDNVARIKALTAYLCE
;
A
#
# COMPACT_ATOMS: atom_id res chain seq x y z
N MET A 1 -8.39 -13.00 16.88
CA MET A 1 -7.13 -12.29 16.58
C MET A 1 -7.55 -11.07 15.81
N ALA A 2 -7.15 -9.86 16.23
CA ALA A 2 -7.51 -8.67 15.45
C ALA A 2 -6.70 -8.68 14.15
N LYS A 3 -7.33 -8.36 13.02
CA LYS A 3 -6.63 -8.18 11.75
C LYS A 3 -5.76 -6.94 11.85
N ASN A 4 -4.46 -7.07 11.59
CA ASN A 4 -3.62 -5.89 11.39
C ASN A 4 -3.69 -5.50 9.90
N LEU A 5 -4.39 -4.41 9.59
CA LEU A 5 -4.56 -3.93 8.20
C LEU A 5 -3.23 -3.65 7.50
N GLU A 6 -2.17 -3.37 8.26
CA GLU A 6 -0.81 -3.23 7.73
C GLU A 6 -0.33 -4.50 7.01
N VAL A 7 -0.81 -5.68 7.41
CA VAL A 7 -0.41 -6.95 6.77
C VAL A 7 -0.92 -7.05 5.33
N SER A 8 -2.15 -6.62 5.07
CA SER A 8 -2.71 -6.59 3.70
C SER A 8 -1.88 -5.64 2.82
N PHE A 9 -1.53 -4.47 3.35
CA PHE A 9 -0.63 -3.55 2.64
C PHE A 9 0.76 -4.14 2.40
N LEU A 10 1.37 -4.80 3.39
CA LEU A 10 2.68 -5.45 3.21
C LEU A 10 2.63 -6.65 2.25
N LEU A 11 1.46 -7.28 2.10
CA LEU A 11 1.26 -8.38 1.15
C LEU A 11 1.43 -7.89 -0.30
N ASP A 12 0.98 -6.68 -0.62
CA ASP A 12 1.17 -6.08 -1.95
C ASP A 12 2.66 -5.88 -2.31
N PHE A 13 3.52 -5.67 -1.32
CA PHE A 13 4.97 -5.44 -1.54
C PHE A 13 5.82 -6.71 -1.46
N TYR A 14 5.43 -7.65 -0.61
CA TYR A 14 6.28 -8.77 -0.23
C TYR A 14 5.60 -10.14 -0.34
N GLY A 15 4.33 -10.19 -0.77
CA GLY A 15 3.55 -11.43 -0.86
C GLY A 15 4.20 -12.49 -1.75
N GLU A 16 4.79 -12.08 -2.88
CA GLU A 16 5.50 -12.99 -3.79
C GLU A 16 6.76 -13.64 -3.19
N MET A 17 7.29 -13.11 -2.08
CA MET A 17 8.44 -13.68 -1.38
C MET A 17 8.03 -14.77 -0.38
N LEU A 18 6.74 -14.90 -0.09
CA LEU A 18 6.21 -15.96 0.76
C LEU A 18 6.11 -17.26 -0.03
N THR A 19 6.07 -18.40 0.67
CA THR A 19 5.63 -19.63 0.03
C THR A 19 4.16 -19.50 -0.38
N GLN A 20 3.76 -20.17 -1.46
CA GLN A 20 2.37 -20.14 -1.95
C GLN A 20 1.36 -20.38 -0.81
N LYS A 21 1.59 -21.39 0.02
CA LYS A 21 0.70 -21.71 1.15
C LYS A 21 0.60 -20.61 2.21
N GLN A 22 1.70 -19.89 2.47
CA GLN A 22 1.68 -18.75 3.40
C GLN A 22 0.95 -17.56 2.79
N HIS A 23 1.20 -17.28 1.50
CA HIS A 23 0.51 -16.24 0.76
C HIS A 23 -1.00 -16.48 0.75
N ASP A 24 -1.44 -17.67 0.33
CA ASP A 24 -2.86 -18.04 0.25
C ASP A 24 -3.55 -17.91 1.60
N PHE A 25 -2.90 -18.33 2.69
CA PHE A 25 -3.48 -18.20 4.03
C PHE A 25 -3.64 -16.76 4.48
N LEU A 26 -2.73 -15.87 4.07
CA LEU A 26 -2.88 -14.44 4.31
C LEU A 26 -3.99 -13.85 3.45
N VAL A 27 -4.07 -14.18 2.15
CA VAL A 27 -5.15 -13.72 1.26
C VAL A 27 -6.52 -14.16 1.80
N TYR A 28 -6.69 -15.45 2.10
CA TYR A 28 -7.92 -15.97 2.67
C TYR A 28 -8.34 -15.22 3.94
N TYR A 29 -7.38 -14.96 4.83
CA TYR A 29 -7.67 -14.33 6.10
C TYR A 29 -7.85 -12.81 6.01
N TYR A 30 -7.05 -12.10 5.21
CA TYR A 30 -7.04 -10.63 5.15
C TYR A 30 -7.95 -10.08 4.07
N ASP A 31 -8.01 -10.71 2.90
CA ASP A 31 -8.71 -10.17 1.72
C ASP A 31 -10.06 -10.86 1.48
N GLU A 32 -10.17 -12.16 1.76
CA GLU A 32 -11.42 -12.92 1.59
C GLU A 32 -12.27 -13.06 2.86
N ASP A 33 -11.83 -12.45 3.97
CA ASP A 33 -12.52 -12.48 5.26
C ASP A 33 -12.79 -13.87 5.88
N LEU A 34 -12.12 -14.93 5.41
CA LEU A 34 -12.27 -16.28 5.95
C LEU A 34 -11.75 -16.35 7.40
N SER A 35 -12.48 -17.07 8.25
CA SER A 35 -12.05 -17.39 9.60
C SER A 35 -10.98 -18.49 9.60
N LEU A 36 -10.18 -18.55 10.66
CA LEU A 36 -9.19 -19.62 10.85
C LEU A 36 -9.78 -21.03 10.81
N SER A 37 -11.06 -21.18 11.15
CA SER A 37 -11.76 -22.46 11.11
C SER A 37 -12.15 -22.83 9.69
N GLU A 38 -12.65 -21.89 8.90
CA GLU A 38 -12.99 -22.11 7.48
C GLU A 38 -11.74 -22.45 6.67
N ILE A 39 -10.64 -21.72 6.89
CA ILE A 39 -9.34 -22.03 6.24
C ILE A 39 -8.87 -23.43 6.64
N ALA A 40 -8.99 -23.79 7.93
CA ALA A 40 -8.56 -25.10 8.42
C ALA A 40 -9.36 -26.26 7.78
N GLU A 41 -10.67 -26.07 7.62
CA GLU A 41 -11.55 -27.03 6.97
C GLU A 41 -11.20 -27.18 5.48
N ASN A 42 -11.04 -26.06 4.75
CA ASN A 42 -10.70 -26.06 3.33
C ASN A 42 -9.33 -26.73 3.06
N GLU A 43 -8.36 -26.52 3.95
CA GLU A 43 -6.98 -26.96 3.78
C GLU A 43 -6.67 -28.32 4.43
N GLY A 44 -7.66 -28.92 5.12
CA GLY A 44 -7.50 -30.20 5.80
C GLY A 44 -6.46 -30.19 6.92
N ILE A 45 -6.26 -29.04 7.59
CA ILE A 45 -5.30 -28.89 8.69
C ILE A 45 -6.00 -28.41 9.97
N THR A 46 -5.27 -28.36 11.09
CA THR A 46 -5.85 -27.85 12.33
C THR A 46 -5.96 -26.33 12.31
N ARG A 47 -6.98 -25.79 12.99
CA ARG A 47 -7.12 -24.34 13.23
C ARG A 47 -5.86 -23.73 13.87
N GLN A 48 -5.17 -24.48 14.72
CA GLN A 48 -3.91 -24.04 15.32
C GLN A 48 -2.78 -23.99 14.27
N GLY A 49 -2.73 -24.96 13.36
CA GLY A 49 -1.80 -24.96 12.23
C GLY A 49 -1.97 -23.75 11.31
N VAL A 50 -3.22 -23.38 10.98
CA VAL A 50 -3.52 -22.15 10.22
C VAL A 50 -3.02 -20.92 10.97
N ARG A 51 -3.36 -20.80 12.26
CA ARG A 51 -2.94 -19.67 13.10
C ARG A 51 -1.42 -19.49 13.10
N ASP A 52 -0.69 -20.59 13.29
CA ASP A 52 0.77 -20.55 13.37
C ASP A 52 1.40 -20.23 12.00
N ALA A 53 0.80 -20.71 10.91
CA ALA A 53 1.24 -20.38 9.56
C ALA A 53 1.04 -18.89 9.23
N ILE A 54 -0.14 -18.34 9.53
CA ILE A 54 -0.43 -16.90 9.38
C ILE A 54 0.57 -16.08 10.22
N LYS A 55 0.77 -16.42 11.50
CA LYS A 55 1.66 -15.66 12.37
C LYS A 55 3.12 -15.67 11.87
N ARG A 56 3.58 -16.81 11.32
CA ARG A 56 4.91 -16.89 10.71
C ARG A 56 5.01 -16.04 9.45
N ALA A 57 3.99 -16.07 8.58
CA ALA A 57 3.95 -15.27 7.36
C ALA A 57 3.93 -13.77 7.68
N GLU A 58 3.09 -13.33 8.63
CA GLU A 58 3.08 -11.95 9.14
C GLU A 58 4.48 -11.52 9.60
N ASN A 59 5.14 -12.31 10.43
CA ASN A 59 6.48 -11.98 10.92
C ASN A 59 7.50 -11.85 9.79
N GLN A 60 7.41 -12.67 8.74
CA GLN A 60 8.28 -12.55 7.56
C GLN A 60 8.03 -11.23 6.81
N LEU A 61 6.77 -10.83 6.62
CA LEU A 61 6.41 -9.54 6.02
C LEU A 61 7.00 -8.36 6.82
N PHE A 62 6.81 -8.37 8.14
CA PHE A 62 7.35 -7.32 9.01
C PHE A 62 8.89 -7.30 9.03
N GLU A 63 9.54 -8.47 9.01
CA GLU A 63 11.00 -8.54 8.95
C GLU A 63 11.51 -7.95 7.63
N MET A 64 10.89 -8.30 6.50
CA MET A 64 11.24 -7.73 5.20
C MET A 64 11.05 -6.22 5.18
N GLU A 65 9.93 -5.70 5.70
CA GLU A 65 9.72 -4.25 5.79
C GLU A 65 10.76 -3.58 6.70
N SER A 66 11.11 -4.18 7.83
CA SER A 66 12.13 -3.61 8.73
C SER A 66 13.50 -3.48 8.06
N ARG A 67 13.80 -4.35 7.08
CA ARG A 67 15.09 -4.39 6.38
C ARG A 67 15.10 -3.57 5.09
N LEU A 68 14.01 -3.57 4.34
CA LEU A 68 13.92 -2.98 3.00
C LEU A 68 13.19 -1.63 3.01
N GLY A 69 12.18 -1.50 3.85
CA GLY A 69 11.39 -0.29 4.05
C GLY A 69 10.62 0.16 2.81
N LEU A 70 10.20 -0.77 1.94
CA LEU A 70 9.57 -0.43 0.66
C LEU A 70 8.21 0.20 0.86
N ALA A 71 7.37 -0.36 1.74
CA ALA A 71 6.04 0.14 2.02
C ALA A 71 6.11 1.56 2.60
N LYS A 72 7.00 1.79 3.58
CA LYS A 72 7.23 3.12 4.15
C LYS A 72 7.76 4.14 3.13
N LYS A 73 8.69 3.73 2.27
CA LYS A 73 9.23 4.61 1.20
C LYS A 73 8.14 4.99 0.21
N PHE A 74 7.31 4.04 -0.19
CA PHE A 74 6.17 4.28 -1.07
C PHE A 74 5.17 5.26 -0.44
N GLU A 75 4.81 5.07 0.83
CA GLU A 75 3.91 5.99 1.54
C GLU A 75 4.50 7.41 1.62
N THR A 76 5.80 7.52 1.88
CA THR A 76 6.51 8.81 1.92
C THR A 76 6.51 9.49 0.54
N LEU A 77 6.78 8.73 -0.52
CA LEU A 77 6.75 9.24 -1.89
C LEU A 77 5.36 9.75 -2.26
N LYS A 78 4.31 8.95 -1.97
CA LYS A 78 2.92 9.31 -2.24
C LYS A 78 2.52 10.61 -1.54
N LYS A 79 2.83 10.76 -0.25
CA LYS A 79 2.60 12.00 0.50
C LYS A 79 3.32 13.19 -0.12
N GLY A 80 4.57 13.02 -0.53
CA GLY A 80 5.33 14.06 -1.20
C GLY A 80 4.72 14.49 -2.54
N LEU A 81 4.22 13.54 -3.34
CA LEU A 81 3.53 13.85 -4.60
C LEU A 81 2.21 14.59 -4.38
N GLU A 82 1.43 14.19 -3.38
CA GLU A 82 0.20 14.89 -2.98
C GLU A 82 0.49 16.33 -2.53
N GLU A 83 1.55 16.55 -1.75
CA GLU A 83 1.98 17.89 -1.32
C GLU A 83 2.44 18.76 -2.52
N ILE A 84 3.16 18.18 -3.48
CA ILE A 84 3.57 18.88 -4.71
C ILE A 84 2.35 19.31 -5.52
N GLU A 85 1.34 18.44 -5.65
CA GLU A 85 0.11 18.76 -6.36
C GLU A 85 -0.66 19.89 -5.67
N GLN A 86 -0.77 19.86 -4.34
CA GLN A 86 -1.40 20.92 -3.56
C GLN A 86 -0.67 22.26 -3.73
N CYS A 87 0.67 22.26 -3.71
CA CYS A 87 1.48 23.44 -3.98
C CYS A 87 1.23 24.00 -5.39
N ALA A 88 1.18 23.13 -6.40
CA ALA A 88 0.89 23.54 -7.77
C ALA A 88 -0.51 24.16 -7.89
N GLU A 89 -1.51 23.63 -7.19
CA GLU A 89 -2.84 24.22 -7.17
C GLU A 89 -2.88 25.58 -6.47
N ALA A 90 -2.18 25.73 -5.33
CA ALA A 90 -2.07 27.02 -4.67
C ALA A 90 -1.44 28.10 -5.58
N ILE A 91 -0.40 27.73 -6.33
CA ILE A 91 0.23 28.60 -7.34
C ILE A 91 -0.76 28.97 -8.44
N ASN A 92 -1.54 28.00 -8.93
CA ASN A 92 -2.55 28.21 -9.96
C ASN A 92 -3.62 29.21 -9.53
N VAL A 93 -4.18 29.01 -8.33
CA VAL A 93 -5.20 29.90 -7.74
C VAL A 93 -4.65 31.31 -7.56
N TYR A 94 -3.41 31.44 -7.08
CA TYR A 94 -2.76 32.75 -6.97
C TYR A 94 -2.58 33.43 -8.33
N ASN A 95 -2.13 32.68 -9.35
CA ASN A 95 -1.95 33.22 -10.69
C ASN A 95 -3.27 33.66 -11.32
N LEU A 96 -4.34 32.87 -11.17
CA LEU A 96 -5.68 33.19 -11.68
C LEU A 96 -6.28 34.45 -11.04
N SER A 97 -5.90 34.75 -9.80
CA SER A 97 -6.40 35.92 -9.06
C SER A 97 -5.57 37.20 -9.23
N HIS A 98 -4.36 37.13 -9.82
CA HIS A 98 -3.46 38.28 -9.91
C HIS A 98 -2.93 38.53 -11.33
N THR A 99 -2.05 37.66 -11.83
CA THR A 99 -1.22 37.90 -13.02
C THR A 99 -1.71 37.23 -14.30
N LEU A 100 -2.54 36.18 -14.20
CA LEU A 100 -3.05 35.39 -15.33
C LEU A 100 -1.94 34.97 -16.33
N SER A 101 -0.75 34.65 -15.83
CA SER A 101 0.37 34.25 -16.67
C SER A 101 0.10 32.89 -17.30
N ARG A 102 0.11 32.85 -18.63
CA ARG A 102 -0.03 31.60 -19.39
C ARG A 102 1.10 30.61 -19.07
N GLU A 103 2.33 31.09 -18.95
CA GLU A 103 3.49 30.24 -18.64
C GLU A 103 3.37 29.56 -17.27
N ILE A 104 2.81 30.26 -16.28
CA ILE A 104 2.55 29.67 -14.96
C ILE A 104 1.48 28.58 -15.08
N ASN A 105 0.38 28.84 -15.81
CA ASN A 105 -0.67 27.84 -16.04
C ASN A 105 -0.13 26.58 -16.73
N ASP A 106 0.69 26.75 -17.76
CA ASP A 106 1.27 25.64 -18.53
C ASP A 106 2.20 24.78 -17.63
N ASN A 107 3.00 25.42 -16.77
CA ASN A 107 3.87 24.72 -15.82
C ASN A 107 3.07 23.99 -14.73
N VAL A 108 2.03 24.62 -14.16
CA VAL A 108 1.12 23.97 -13.19
C VAL A 108 0.49 22.73 -13.82
N ALA A 109 -0.06 22.85 -15.03
CA ALA A 109 -0.70 21.73 -15.72
C ALA A 109 0.29 20.57 -15.92
N ARG A 110 1.55 20.89 -16.28
CA ARG A 110 2.61 19.89 -16.40
C ARG A 110 2.96 19.23 -15.07
N ILE A 111 3.07 19.99 -13.98
CA ILE A 111 3.34 19.43 -12.64
C ILE A 111 2.24 18.45 -12.25
N LYS A 112 0.97 18.86 -12.38
CA LYS A 112 -0.18 18.00 -12.08
C LYS A 112 -0.22 16.72 -12.91
N ALA A 113 0.09 16.82 -14.20
CA ALA A 113 0.16 15.65 -15.06
C ALA A 113 1.28 14.68 -14.63
N LEU A 114 2.44 15.22 -14.22
CA LEU A 114 3.55 14.40 -13.73
C LEU A 114 3.26 13.76 -12.38
N THR A 115 2.63 14.47 -11.44
CA THR A 115 2.26 13.89 -10.14
C THR A 115 1.21 12.80 -10.30
N ALA A 116 0.22 12.99 -11.17
CA ALA A 116 -0.78 11.97 -11.48
C ALA A 116 -0.14 10.71 -12.08
N TYR A 117 0.76 10.87 -13.06
CA TYR A 117 1.48 9.74 -13.69
C TYR A 117 2.37 8.97 -12.71
N LEU A 118 2.98 9.64 -11.72
CA LEU A 118 3.85 8.99 -10.73
C LEU A 118 3.08 8.34 -9.57
N CYS A 119 1.77 8.61 -9.45
CA CYS A 119 0.89 8.01 -8.45
C CYS A 119 0.16 6.74 -8.95
N GLU A 120 0.17 6.47 -10.26
CA GLU A 120 -0.30 5.21 -10.88
C GLU A 120 0.75 4.10 -10.75
#